data_AF-A0A1Y2ADP0-F1
#
_entry.id   AF-A0A1Y2ADP0-F1
#
_cell.length_a   1.000
_cell.length_b   1.000
_cell.length_c   1.000
_cell.angle_alpha   90.00
_cell.angle_beta   90.00
_cell.angle_gamma   90.00
#
_symmetry.space_group_name_H-M   'P 1'
#
loop_
_entity.id
_entity.type
_entity.pdbx_description
1 polymer ?
#
loop_
_entity_poly.entity_id
_entity_poly.type
_entity_poly.pdbx_seq_one_letter_code
_entity_poly.pdbx_strand_id
1 'polypeptide(L)'
;MKKELKEEKKEKEKKKEEKLKKKNYIIEKINNKRDNNETLLTSECKQGNIEEVKKLIRYGMNINRKNKDGDTPLLIACKNGNIELIKYLLS
;
A
#
# COMPACT_ATOMS: atom_id res chain seq x y z
N MET A 1 37.97 0.93 7.19
CA MET A 1 37.84 1.51 5.83
C MET A 1 37.31 0.56 4.74
N LYS A 2 38.04 -0.47 4.24
CA LYS A 2 37.55 -1.33 3.13
C LYS A 2 36.34 -2.21 3.47
N LYS A 3 36.19 -2.63 4.73
CA LYS A 3 35.05 -3.44 5.22
C LYS A 3 33.76 -2.60 5.30
N GLU A 4 33.85 -1.42 5.92
CA GLU A 4 32.75 -0.45 6.03
C GLU A 4 32.23 -0.03 4.64
N LEU A 5 33.13 0.24 3.69
CA LEU A 5 32.76 0.56 2.29
C LEU A 5 32.01 -0.59 1.59
N LYS A 6 32.30 -1.86 1.92
CA LYS A 6 31.57 -3.03 1.37
C LYS A 6 30.19 -3.17 2.02
N GLU A 7 30.09 -2.94 3.32
CA GLU A 7 28.83 -3.00 4.06
C GLU A 7 27.86 -1.90 3.61
N GLU A 8 28.34 -0.67 3.44
CA GLU A 8 27.53 0.46 2.97
C GLU A 8 27.00 0.22 1.54
N LYS A 9 27.81 -0.35 0.64
CA LYS A 9 27.37 -0.73 -0.71
C LYS A 9 26.26 -1.79 -0.67
N LYS A 10 26.43 -2.84 0.14
CA LYS A 10 25.43 -3.90 0.32
C LYS A 10 24.11 -3.36 0.88
N GLU A 11 24.17 -2.38 1.78
CA GLU A 11 22.96 -1.74 2.30
C GLU A 11 22.24 -0.88 1.26
N LYS A 12 22.99 -0.11 0.45
CA LYS A 12 22.43 0.66 -0.67
C LYS A 12 21.75 -0.24 -1.71
N GLU A 13 22.35 -1.37 -2.04
CA GLU A 13 21.77 -2.37 -2.94
C GLU A 13 20.48 -2.96 -2.38
N LYS A 14 20.47 -3.38 -1.11
CA LYS A 14 19.24 -3.87 -0.44
C LYS A 14 18.12 -2.84 -0.47
N LYS A 15 18.41 -1.57 -0.16
CA LYS A 15 17.41 -0.48 -0.21
C LYS A 15 16.87 -0.29 -1.63
N LYS A 16 17.73 -0.39 -2.65
CA LYS A 16 17.32 -0.30 -4.06
C LYS A 16 16.42 -1.47 -4.46
N GLU A 17 16.78 -2.70 -4.09
CA GLU A 17 15.97 -3.89 -4.33
C GLU A 17 14.61 -3.82 -3.64
N GLU A 18 14.57 -3.36 -2.39
CA GLU A 18 13.31 -3.18 -1.65
C GLU A 18 12.40 -2.15 -2.33
N LYS A 19 12.96 -1.01 -2.75
CA LYS A 19 12.21 0.01 -3.50
C LYS A 19 11.65 -0.55 -4.80
N LEU A 20 12.42 -1.37 -5.51
CA LEU A 20 11.98 -2.02 -6.74
C LEU A 20 10.87 -3.05 -6.47
N LYS A 21 11.00 -3.86 -5.42
CA LYS A 21 9.97 -4.82 -4.98
C LYS A 21 8.64 -4.13 -4.67
N LYS A 22 8.68 -3.01 -3.92
CA LYS A 22 7.48 -2.20 -3.60
C LYS A 22 6.79 -1.68 -4.87
N LYS A 23 7.59 -1.13 -5.79
CA LYS A 23 7.09 -0.58 -7.07
C LYS A 23 6.47 -1.69 -7.94
N ASN A 24 7.14 -2.82 -8.10
CA ASN A 24 6.65 -3.93 -8.93
C ASN A 24 5.36 -4.51 -8.38
N TYR A 25 5.28 -4.69 -7.05
CA TYR A 25 4.06 -5.17 -6.39
C TYR A 25 2.84 -4.30 -6.71
N ILE A 26 2.98 -2.99 -6.58
CA ILE A 26 1.92 -2.04 -6.89
C ILE A 26 1.54 -2.14 -8.37
N ILE A 27 2.52 -2.17 -9.29
CA ILE A 27 2.28 -2.28 -10.74
C ILE A 27 1.50 -3.56 -11.08
N GLU A 28 1.92 -4.71 -10.55
CA GLU A 28 1.24 -5.98 -10.78
C GLU A 28 -0.20 -5.96 -10.27
N LYS A 29 -0.42 -5.42 -9.06
CA LYS A 29 -1.76 -5.33 -8.48
C LYS A 29 -2.69 -4.40 -9.26
N ILE A 30 -2.18 -3.28 -9.77
CA ILE A 30 -2.94 -2.39 -10.65
C ILE A 30 -3.29 -3.11 -11.94
N ASN A 31 -2.33 -3.75 -12.62
CA ASN A 31 -2.59 -4.35 -13.93
C ASN A 31 -3.64 -5.47 -13.88
N ASN A 32 -3.75 -6.16 -12.74
CA ASN A 32 -4.76 -7.19 -12.50
C ASN A 32 -6.16 -6.63 -12.21
N LYS A 33 -6.29 -5.37 -11.79
CA LYS A 33 -7.57 -4.68 -11.62
C LYS A 33 -7.68 -3.61 -12.70
N ARG A 34 -8.49 -3.86 -13.74
CA ARG A 34 -8.70 -2.94 -14.90
C ARG A 34 -9.01 -1.48 -14.54
N ASP A 35 -9.35 -1.21 -13.29
CA ASP A 35 -9.43 0.13 -12.71
C ASP A 35 -8.16 0.45 -11.90
N ASN A 36 -7.34 1.34 -12.48
CA ASN A 36 -6.40 2.29 -11.89
C ASN A 36 -6.11 2.26 -10.36
N ASN A 37 -4.91 2.74 -9.98
CA ASN A 37 -4.43 2.85 -8.60
C ASN A 37 -5.43 3.43 -7.56
N GLU A 38 -6.48 4.15 -7.97
CA GLU A 38 -7.49 4.78 -7.10
C GLU A 38 -8.49 3.76 -6.57
N THR A 39 -8.72 2.69 -7.32
CA THR A 39 -9.73 1.68 -7.01
C THR A 39 -9.15 0.51 -6.22
N LEU A 40 -7.83 0.26 -6.32
CA LEU A 40 -7.20 -0.86 -5.63
C LEU A 40 -7.35 -0.79 -4.09
N LEU A 41 -6.90 0.30 -3.46
CA LEU A 41 -6.94 0.42 -1.99
C LEU A 41 -8.37 0.42 -1.44
N THR A 42 -9.27 1.16 -2.09
CA THR A 42 -10.69 1.21 -1.70
C THR A 42 -11.40 -0.12 -1.96
N SER A 43 -11.03 -0.87 -2.99
CA SER A 43 -11.52 -2.23 -3.26
C SER A 43 -11.09 -3.21 -2.17
N GLU A 44 -9.84 -3.18 -1.70
CA GLU A 44 -9.40 -4.02 -0.58
C GLU A 44 -10.11 -3.65 0.73
N CYS A 45 -10.37 -2.36 0.95
CA CYS A 45 -11.20 -1.92 2.08
C CYS A 45 -12.65 -2.44 1.97
N LYS A 46 -13.24 -2.41 0.76
CA LYS A 46 -14.58 -2.94 0.50
C LYS A 46 -14.66 -4.45 0.78
N GLN A 47 -13.61 -5.19 0.44
CA GLN A 47 -13.49 -6.63 0.70
C GLN A 47 -13.17 -6.97 2.17
N GLY A 48 -12.67 -6.00 2.94
CA GLY A 48 -12.23 -6.23 4.33
C GLY A 48 -10.86 -6.89 4.46
N ASN A 49 -10.02 -6.87 3.41
CA ASN A 49 -8.69 -7.48 3.41
C ASN A 49 -7.66 -6.59 4.12
N ILE A 50 -7.71 -6.55 5.45
CA ILE A 50 -6.91 -5.63 6.27
C ILE A 50 -5.41 -5.78 6.03
N GLU A 51 -4.90 -7.01 5.91
CA GLU A 51 -3.47 -7.30 5.70
C GLU A 51 -2.98 -6.71 4.38
N GLU A 52 -3.80 -6.79 3.33
CA GLU A 52 -3.49 -6.22 2.04
C GLU A 52 -3.54 -4.69 2.09
N VAL A 53 -4.54 -4.11 2.77
CA VAL A 53 -4.61 -2.66 3.00
C VAL A 53 -3.36 -2.15 3.73
N LYS A 54 -2.95 -2.82 4.80
CA LYS A 54 -1.72 -2.52 5.56
C LYS A 54 -0.50 -2.54 4.64
N LYS A 55 -0.37 -3.57 3.80
CA LYS A 55 0.76 -3.74 2.86
C LYS A 55 0.80 -2.66 1.79
N LEU A 56 -0.33 -2.33 1.18
CA LEU A 56 -0.44 -1.31 0.14
C LEU A 56 -0.07 0.08 0.66
N ILE A 57 -0.54 0.45 1.87
CA ILE A 57 -0.17 1.72 2.51
C ILE A 57 1.34 1.76 2.81
N ARG A 58 1.92 0.68 3.36
CA ARG A 58 3.37 0.58 3.59
C ARG A 58 4.20 0.71 2.30
N TYR A 59 3.60 0.38 1.15
CA TYR A 59 4.27 0.48 -0.15
C TYR A 59 4.07 1.85 -0.81
N GLY A 60 3.39 2.78 -0.13
CA GLY A 60 3.28 4.18 -0.53
C GLY A 60 1.98 4.52 -1.26
N MET A 61 0.94 3.68 -1.19
CA MET A 61 -0.38 4.08 -1.69
C MET A 61 -0.98 5.19 -0.84
N ASN A 62 -1.61 6.16 -1.49
CA ASN A 62 -2.25 7.29 -0.82
C ASN A 62 -3.52 6.85 -0.09
N ILE A 63 -3.46 6.85 1.24
CA ILE A 63 -4.55 6.50 2.16
C ILE A 63 -5.77 7.43 2.06
N ASN A 64 -5.60 8.66 1.59
CA ASN A 64 -6.68 9.65 1.48
C ASN A 64 -7.26 9.75 0.06
N ARG A 65 -6.81 8.90 -0.87
CA ARG A 65 -7.30 8.94 -2.25
C ARG A 65 -8.74 8.47 -2.33
N LYS A 66 -9.57 9.22 -3.04
CA LYS A 66 -10.98 8.90 -3.28
C LYS A 66 -11.12 7.93 -4.46
N ASN A 67 -12.11 7.06 -4.40
CA ASN A 67 -12.55 6.27 -5.56
C ASN A 67 -13.48 7.10 -6.48
N LYS A 68 -14.01 6.47 -7.53
CA LYS A 68 -14.96 7.08 -8.48
C LYS A 68 -16.24 7.60 -7.82
N ASP A 69 -16.64 7.01 -6.70
CA ASP A 69 -17.82 7.42 -5.92
C ASP A 69 -17.51 8.57 -4.95
N GLY A 70 -16.25 9.04 -4.89
CA GLY A 70 -15.79 10.05 -3.94
C GLY A 70 -15.44 9.50 -2.55
N ASP A 71 -15.53 8.19 -2.34
CA ASP A 71 -15.26 7.54 -1.07
C ASP A 71 -13.76 7.38 -0.81
N THR A 72 -13.31 7.73 0.39
CA THR A 72 -11.96 7.40 0.89
C THR A 72 -11.94 5.99 1.50
N PRO A 73 -10.76 5.36 1.64
CA PRO A 73 -10.59 4.13 2.40
C PRO A 73 -11.25 4.16 3.79
N LEU A 74 -11.13 5.29 4.51
CA LEU A 74 -11.77 5.46 5.81
C LEU A 74 -13.30 5.43 5.71
N LEU A 75 -13.89 6.11 4.71
CA LEU A 75 -15.34 6.09 4.52
C LEU A 75 -15.86 4.69 4.18
N ILE A 76 -15.13 3.93 3.37
CA ILE A 76 -15.45 2.52 3.10
C ILE A 76 -15.39 1.69 4.39
N ALA A 77 -14.35 1.85 5.20
CA ALA A 77 -14.22 1.12 6.47
C ALA A 77 -15.40 1.42 7.42
N CYS A 78 -15.83 2.69 7.50
CA CYS A 78 -17.01 3.11 8.25
C CYS A 78 -18.31 2.51 7.70
N LYS A 79 -18.53 2.56 6.38
CA LYS A 79 -19.73 1.97 5.73
C LYS A 79 -19.85 0.47 6.00
N ASN A 80 -18.72 -0.23 6.05
CA ASN A 80 -18.66 -1.66 6.33
C ASN A 80 -18.67 -2.02 7.82
N GLY A 81 -18.59 -1.03 8.73
CA GLY A 81 -18.47 -1.28 10.17
C GLY A 81 -17.18 -2.00 10.58
N ASN A 82 -16.12 -1.95 9.75
CA ASN A 82 -14.87 -2.65 10.04
C ASN A 82 -14.02 -1.85 11.03
N ILE A 83 -14.28 -2.07 12.33
CA ILE A 83 -13.62 -1.35 13.43
C ILE A 83 -12.10 -1.50 13.43
N GLU A 84 -11.58 -2.69 13.10
CA GLU A 84 -10.12 -2.90 13.05
C GLU A 84 -9.49 -2.03 11.94
N LEU A 85 -10.09 -2.02 10.75
CA LEU A 85 -9.60 -1.22 9.64
C LEU A 85 -9.70 0.28 9.94
N ILE A 86 -10.78 0.73 10.58
CA ILE A 86 -10.93 2.13 11.02
C ILE A 86 -9.78 2.52 11.96
N LYS A 87 -9.49 1.68 12.98
CA LYS A 87 -8.40 1.93 13.92
C LYS A 87 -7.05 2.05 13.21
N TYR A 88 -6.78 1.15 12.25
CA TYR A 88 -5.55 1.18 11.49
C TYR A 88 -5.42 2.43 10.59
N LEU A 89 -6.51 2.87 9.96
CA LEU A 89 -6.48 4.04 9.07
C LEU A 89 -6.39 5.37 9.83
N LEU A 90 -6.68 5.37 11.14
CA LEU A 90 -6.60 6.55 12.03
C LEU A 90 -5.32 6.61 12.87
N SER A 91 -4.52 5.55 12.92
CA SER A 91 -3.25 5.49 13.65
C SER A 91 -2.11 6.19 12.91
#